data_AF-A0A8X6LYA5-F1
#
_entry.id   AF-A0A8X6LYA5-F1
#
_cell.length_a   1.000
_cell.length_b   1.000
_cell.length_c   1.000
_cell.angle_alpha   90.00
_cell.angle_beta   90.00
_cell.angle_gamma   90.00
#
_symmetry.space_group_name_H-M   'P 1'
#
loop_
_entity.id
_entity.type
_entity.pdbx_description
1 polymer ?
#
loop_
_entity_poly.entity_id
_entity_poly.type
_entity_poly.pdbx_seq_one_letter_code
_entity_poly.pdbx_strand_id
1 'polypeptide(L)' 'MQDELENAGFLHGTVNHKYNFVDPDTGVHTQHVERMWGSARHHLDSYLIEFIWRQAQAVNSEDGFQSVLKAIAKRFPPKK' A
#
# COMPACT_ATOMS: atom_id res chain seq x y z
N MET A 1 -21.37 -11.50 -8.27
CA MET A 1 -20.12 -10.74 -8.52
C MET A 1 -19.61 -10.98 -9.94
N GLN A 2 -19.50 -12.25 -10.41
CA GLN A 2 -19.26 -12.54 -11.84
C GLN A 2 -20.30 -11.86 -12.75
N ASP A 3 -21.58 -12.01 -12.40
CA ASP A 3 -22.70 -11.49 -13.20
C ASP A 3 -22.70 -9.96 -13.35
N GLU A 4 -22.14 -9.21 -12.40
CA GLU A 4 -22.14 -7.75 -12.45
C GLU A 4 -21.13 -7.20 -13.47
N LEU A 5 -19.98 -7.85 -13.60
CA LEU A 5 -18.95 -7.46 -14.56
C LEU A 5 -19.41 -7.75 -15.98
N GLU A 6 -20.01 -8.92 -16.18
CA GLU A 6 -20.54 -9.35 -17.48
C GLU A 6 -21.73 -8.48 -17.91
N ASN A 7 -22.65 -8.16 -16.98
CA ASN A 7 -23.76 -7.24 -17.24
C ASN A 7 -23.29 -5.81 -17.58
N ALA A 8 -22.13 -5.40 -17.07
CA ALA A 8 -21.50 -4.13 -17.41
C ALA A 8 -20.65 -4.18 -18.72
N GLY A 9 -20.63 -5.32 -19.41
CA GLY A 9 -19.95 -5.50 -20.69
C GLY A 9 -18.44 -5.80 -20.57
N PHE A 10 -17.96 -6.15 -19.38
CA PHE A 10 -16.57 -6.53 -19.16
C PHE A 10 -16.39 -8.05 -19.21
N LEU A 11 -15.38 -8.50 -19.95
CA LEU A 11 -14.99 -9.92 -19.95
C LEU A 11 -14.19 -10.23 -18.68
N HIS A 12 -14.69 -11.15 -17.86
CA HIS A 12 -13.97 -11.61 -16.69
C HIS A 12 -12.99 -12.74 -17.05
N GLY A 13 -11.69 -12.42 -17.11
CA GLY A 13 -10.63 -13.40 -17.30
C GLY A 13 -10.06 -13.93 -15.99
N THR A 14 -9.64 -15.19 -15.97
CA THR A 14 -9.04 -15.85 -14.80
C THR A 14 -7.74 -16.53 -15.19
N VAL A 15 -6.79 -16.65 -14.25
CA VAL A 15 -5.55 -17.41 -14.45
C VAL A 15 -5.36 -18.38 -13.29
N ASN A 16 -4.93 -19.61 -13.59
CA ASN A 16 -4.58 -20.59 -12.57
C ASN A 16 -3.07 -20.53 -12.24
N HIS A 17 -2.71 -19.76 -11.20
CA HIS A 17 -1.32 -19.58 -10.77
C HIS A 17 -0.62 -20.82 -10.22
N LYS A 18 -1.33 -21.95 -10.02
CA LYS A 18 -0.66 -23.23 -9.71
C LYS A 18 0.12 -23.75 -10.92
N TYR A 19 -0.34 -23.44 -12.13
CA TYR A 19 0.20 -24.01 -13.36
C TYR A 19 0.78 -22.95 -14.30
N ASN A 20 0.17 -21.76 -14.36
CA ASN A 20 0.52 -20.73 -15.34
C ASN A 20 0.53 -19.32 -14.73
N PHE A 21 1.48 -18.47 -15.14
CA PHE A 21 1.52 -17.03 -14.82
C PHE A 21 0.75 -16.17 -15.84
N VAL A 22 0.57 -16.69 -17.05
CA VAL A 22 -0.24 -16.13 -18.13
C VAL A 22 -1.11 -17.27 -18.62
N ASP A 23 -2.42 -17.05 -18.74
CA ASP A 23 -3.32 -18.07 -19.27
C ASP A 23 -2.93 -18.39 -20.73
N PRO A 24 -2.64 -19.65 -21.08
CA PRO A 24 -2.12 -20.00 -22.41
C PRO A 24 -3.18 -19.93 -23.51
N ASP A 25 -4.46 -20.05 -23.17
CA ASP A 25 -5.56 -20.08 -24.14
C ASP A 25 -6.04 -18.66 -24.47
N THR A 26 -6.06 -17.79 -23.46
CA THR A 26 -6.61 -16.43 -23.56
C THR A 26 -5.55 -15.32 -23.51
N GLY A 27 -4.34 -15.62 -23.05
CA GLY A 27 -3.27 -14.65 -22.84
C GLY A 27 -3.48 -13.72 -21.64
N VAL A 28 -4.54 -13.92 -20.84
CA VAL A 28 -4.86 -13.08 -19.69
C VAL A 28 -3.79 -13.22 -18.59
N HIS A 29 -3.45 -12.12 -17.93
CA HIS A 29 -2.55 -12.10 -16.79
C HIS A 29 -2.94 -11.03 -15.75
N THR A 30 -2.62 -11.27 -14.48
CA THR A 30 -2.96 -10.37 -13.36
C THR A 30 -1.83 -9.41 -12.97
N GLN A 31 -0.68 -9.45 -13.67
CA GLN A 31 0.55 -8.78 -13.25
C GLN A 31 0.38 -7.27 -12.98
N HIS A 32 -0.39 -6.55 -13.79
CA HIS A 32 -0.59 -5.11 -13.60
C HIS A 32 -1.42 -4.80 -12.35
N VAL A 33 -2.47 -5.59 -12.11
CA VAL A 33 -3.34 -5.48 -10.93
C VAL A 33 -2.55 -5.82 -9.67
N GLU A 34 -1.75 -6.88 -9.69
CA GLU A 34 -0.90 -7.29 -8.56
C GLU A 34 0.15 -6.22 -8.23
N ARG A 35 0.80 -5.64 -9.24
CA ARG A 35 1.75 -4.53 -9.04
C ARG A 35 1.08 -3.31 -8.43
N MET A 36 -0.11 -2.95 -8.91
CA MET A 36 -0.88 -1.83 -8.38
C MET A 36 -1.27 -2.06 -6.91
N TRP A 37 -1.77 -3.25 -6.60
CA TRP A 37 -2.12 -3.62 -5.23
C TRP A 37 -0.91 -3.63 -4.29
N GLY A 38 0.23 -4.16 -4.76
CA GLY A 38 1.49 -4.13 -4.02
C GLY A 38 1.89 -2.69 -3.69
N SER A 39 1.85 -1.78 -4.67
CA SER A 39 2.14 -0.36 -4.45
C SER A 39 1.16 0.27 -3.46
N ALA A 40 -0.14 0.05 -3.62
CA ALA A 40 -1.15 0.59 -2.72
C ALA A 40 -0.94 0.12 -1.27
N ARG A 41 -0.61 -1.17 -1.07
CA ARG A 41 -0.30 -1.73 0.25
C ARG A 41 0.95 -1.10 0.87
N HIS A 42 2.01 -0.91 0.08
CA HIS A 42 3.22 -0.25 0.58
C HIS A 42 2.96 1.17 1.08
N HIS A 43 2.10 1.92 0.38
CA HIS A 43 1.72 3.27 0.82
C HIS A 43 0.76 3.24 2.01
N LEU A 44 -0.10 2.22 2.09
CA LEU A 44 -1.01 2.06 3.22
C LEU A 44 -0.23 1.85 4.53
N ASP A 45 0.80 1.00 4.52
CA ASP A 45 1.61 0.74 5.72
C ASP A 45 2.32 2.00 6.22
N SER A 46 2.98 2.75 5.32
CA SER A 46 3.69 3.98 5.69
C SER A 46 2.71 5.07 6.16
N TYR A 47 1.57 5.20 5.50
CA TYR A 47 0.51 6.11 5.90
C TYR A 47 -0.07 5.76 7.27
N LEU A 48 -0.36 4.48 7.53
CA LEU A 48 -0.89 4.02 8.83
C LEU A 48 0.10 4.31 9.96
N ILE A 49 1.39 4.07 9.74
CA ILE A 49 2.44 4.37 10.72
C ILE A 49 2.48 5.88 11.01
N GLU A 50 2.48 6.72 9.97
CA GLU A 50 2.47 8.18 10.11
C GLU A 50 1.20 8.65 10.85
N PHE A 51 0.04 8.15 10.46
CA PHE A 51 -1.25 8.51 11.03
C PHE A 51 -1.33 8.17 12.52
N ILE A 52 -0.98 6.94 12.90
CA ILE A 52 -0.95 6.49 14.30
C ILE A 52 0.03 7.34 15.11
N TRP A 53 1.21 7.63 14.55
CA TRP A 53 2.19 8.48 15.21
C TRP A 53 1.63 9.90 15.43
N ARG A 54 1.03 10.54 14.42
CA ARG A 54 0.40 11.86 14.58
C ARG A 54 -0.72 11.86 15.60
N GLN A 55 -1.54 10.81 15.62
CA GLN A 55 -2.62 10.66 16.60
C GLN A 55 -2.06 10.60 18.02
N ALA A 56 -0.96 9.86 18.25
CA ALA A 56 -0.29 9.82 19.54
C ALA A 56 0.29 11.18 19.94
N GLN A 57 0.85 11.95 19.00
CA GLN A 57 1.34 13.30 19.28
C GLN A 57 0.20 14.25 19.70
N ALA A 58 -0.95 14.18 19.01
CA ALA A 58 -2.12 14.98 19.34
C ALA A 58 -2.65 14.67 20.75
N VAL A 59 -2.68 13.40 21.15
CA VAL A 59 -3.05 12.98 22.52
C VAL A 59 -2.10 13.56 23.56
N ASN A 60 -0.80 13.61 23.26
CA ASN A 60 0.23 14.14 24.15
C ASN A 60 0.32 15.68 24.12
N SER A 61 -0.53 16.37 23.35
CA SER A 61 -0.46 17.82 23.12
C SER A 61 0.91 18.30 22.61
N GLU A 62 1.61 17.44 21.87
CA GLU A 62 2.90 17.77 21.26
C GLU A 62 2.72 18.28 19.83
N ASP A 63 3.49 19.32 19.47
CA ASP A 63 3.60 19.74 18.08
C ASP A 63 4.37 18.69 17.26
N GLY A 64 3.75 18.16 16.21
CA GLY A 64 4.33 17.10 15.39
C GLY A 64 5.64 17.51 14.73
N PHE A 65 5.77 18.76 14.27
CA PHE A 65 7.01 19.22 13.65
C PHE A 65 8.17 19.25 14.65
N GLN A 66 7.95 19.78 15.86
CA GLN A 66 8.94 19.76 16.93
C GLN A 66 9.32 18.34 17.36
N SER A 67 8.36 17.42 17.42
CA SER A 67 8.63 16.03 17.80
C SER A 67 9.49 15.30 16.76
N VAL A 68 9.32 15.59 15.48
CA VAL A 68 10.23 15.11 14.41
C VAL A 68 11.62 15.68 14.59
N LEU A 69 11.77 16.99 14.80
CA LEU A 69 13.09 17.60 15.02
C LEU A 69 13.80 17.02 16.23
N LYS A 70 13.09 16.82 17.35
CA LYS A 70 13.62 16.15 18.55
C LYS A 70 14.07 14.72 18.25
N ALA A 71 13.30 13.95 17.49
CA ALA A 71 13.66 12.58 17.11
C ALA A 71 14.91 12.54 16.22
N ILE A 72 15.03 13.45 15.25
CA ILE A 72 16.21 13.58 14.39
C ILE A 72 17.43 13.96 15.22
N ALA A 73 17.32 14.97 16.09
CA ALA A 73 18.42 15.41 16.97
C ALA A 73 18.87 14.28 17.91
N LYS A 74 17.94 13.48 18.44
CA LYS A 74 18.24 12.30 19.26
C LYS A 74 18.96 11.22 18.45
N ARG A 75 18.58 11.00 17.18
CA ARG A 75 19.17 9.98 16.31
C ARG A 75 20.56 10.37 15.80
N PHE A 76 20.76 11.66 15.54
CA PHE A 76 21.99 12.23 14.99
C PHE A 76 22.52 13.32 15.93
N PRO A 77 23.10 12.95 17.08
CA PRO A 77 23.65 13.93 18.00
C PRO A 77 24.83 14.67 17.34
N PRO A 78 25.05 15.95 17.66
CA PRO A 78 26.15 16.72 17.11
C PRO A 78 27.49 16.03 17.45
N LYS A 79 28.35 15.91 16.44
CA LYS A 79 29.73 15.46 16.66
C LYS A 79 30.46 16.56 17.44
N LYS A 80 31.19 16.15 18.47
CA LYS A 80 32.06 17.04 19.25
C LYS A 80 33.19 17.59 18.39
#